data_AF-A0A8S3CZI0-F1
#
_entry.id   AF-A0A8S3CZI0-F1
#
_cell.length_a   1.000
_cell.length_b   1.000
_cell.length_c   1.000
_cell.angle_alpha   90.00
_cell.angle_beta   90.00
_cell.angle_gamma   90.00
#
_symmetry.space_group_name_H-M   'P 1'
#
loop_
_entity.id
_entity.type
_entity.pdbx_description
1 polymer ?
#
loop_
_entity_poly.entity_id
_entity_poly.type
_entity_poly.pdbx_seq_one_letter_code
_entity_poly.pdbx_strand_id
1 'polypeptide(L)'
;MLSKQELQPIIQDVSNCLKIERKALIVIEKWLDYRLDKFLKVFAHYAALQLFIEGSNIPDLIDIINEMFRIADRFIWKSIVENLIESPLVNSNAVRQILIILNENVCCHLSFSVLVSSEEMLDLFLDLELKRVISNVQRSSTVSFNSFLSMISGRSSELKHYLLKNLPLYLNFQRVLENAIKDEYFAAIIEWLSKKGNWRYWRDSDYFFIELYKYTMEVSDVQKYPLFCKVIVNALDKKYYGHFTESDQILLQNDIIIDLEEMIYSSYSCSEAVLAACLLAYGNYLIHWHKFKTSRNISDAMKEILTIISERSPSDVNSIRANFCLLFIESSDITYPIILKWFQKKSNITTEQRYNILLQQTLYNLKYSTRSTMTDEIIDNLQTHSTELIDLFVIDLYNYLYNIDEIDYLSDRTPMYIGIAAEISSSNGNEFRVAIRRSLFGEIKFKRELYFCCKKHPHDSETLIQLYADFGTLTIDLVEMCEEYALNSVFFGVEKGPNLNNVKECDRSVIDELFQVFDSK
;
A
#
# COMPACT_ATOMS: atom_id res chain seq x y z
N MET A 1 6.16 45.36 6.09
CA MET A 1 5.76 43.95 6.19
C MET A 1 5.59 43.44 4.78
N LEU A 2 6.26 42.34 4.42
CA LEU A 2 6.03 41.65 3.15
C LEU A 2 4.64 41.03 3.17
N SER A 3 3.90 41.16 2.08
CA SER A 3 2.61 40.50 1.88
C SER A 3 2.78 38.98 1.70
N LYS A 4 1.71 38.21 1.92
CA LYS A 4 1.71 36.74 1.71
C LYS A 4 2.12 36.36 0.27
N GLN A 5 1.79 37.20 -0.70
CA GLN A 5 2.16 37.02 -2.11
C GLN A 5 3.64 37.27 -2.37
N GLU A 6 4.28 38.19 -1.64
CA GLU A 6 5.72 38.46 -1.75
C GLU A 6 6.58 37.42 -1.00
N LEU A 7 6.04 36.78 0.03
CA LEU A 7 6.76 35.76 0.82
C LEU A 7 6.83 34.39 0.12
N GLN A 8 5.80 34.01 -0.63
CA GLN A 8 5.73 32.75 -1.37
C GLN A 8 6.97 32.46 -2.26
N PRO A 9 7.40 33.37 -3.16
CA PRO A 9 8.57 33.12 -4.00
C PRO A 9 9.86 33.00 -3.19
N ILE A 10 10.01 33.75 -2.10
CA ILE A 10 11.18 33.68 -1.22
C ILE A 10 11.25 32.32 -0.53
N ILE A 11 10.11 31.81 -0.03
CA ILE A 11 10.03 30.48 0.59
C ILE A 11 10.40 29.40 -0.43
N GLN A 12 9.93 29.54 -1.68
CA GLN A 12 10.26 28.60 -2.75
C GLN A 12 11.77 28.60 -3.05
N ASP A 13 12.38 29.78 -3.16
CA ASP A 13 13.83 29.90 -3.40
C ASP A 13 14.65 29.30 -2.24
N VAL A 14 14.23 29.54 -1.00
CA VAL A 14 14.87 28.94 0.19
C VAL A 14 14.71 27.43 0.21
N SER A 15 13.57 26.88 -0.23
CA SER A 15 13.34 25.43 -0.31
C SER A 15 14.24 24.72 -1.33
N ASN A 16 14.72 25.47 -2.34
CA ASN A 16 15.69 24.99 -3.31
C ASN A 16 17.14 25.11 -2.80
N CYS A 17 17.37 25.82 -1.69
CA CYS A 17 18.70 25.99 -1.10
C CYS A 17 19.02 24.83 -0.15
N LEU A 18 19.50 23.73 -0.72
CA LEU A 18 19.77 22.47 -0.02
C LEU A 18 20.92 22.55 0.98
N LYS A 19 21.94 23.38 0.72
CA LYS A 19 23.13 23.51 1.55
C LYS A 19 23.55 24.97 1.70
N ILE A 20 23.86 25.35 2.93
CA ILE A 20 24.35 26.68 3.26
C ILE A 20 25.86 26.64 3.49
N GLU A 21 26.54 27.70 3.05
CA GLU A 21 27.94 27.90 3.40
C GLU A 21 28.11 28.22 4.89
N ARG A 22 29.12 27.65 5.56
CA ARG A 22 29.38 27.87 6.99
C ARG A 22 29.36 29.33 7.44
N LYS A 23 29.81 30.26 6.58
CA LYS A 23 29.83 31.71 6.88
C LYS A 23 28.43 32.31 7.02
N ALA A 24 27.44 31.74 6.35
CA ALA A 24 26.05 32.18 6.39
C ALA A 24 25.26 31.57 7.56
N LEU A 25 25.77 30.54 8.25
CA LEU A 25 25.11 29.94 9.42
C LEU A 25 24.86 30.95 10.54
N ILE A 26 25.79 31.88 10.77
CA ILE A 26 25.66 32.95 11.78
C ILE A 26 24.48 33.89 11.45
N VAL A 27 24.20 34.10 10.16
CA VAL A 27 23.08 34.94 9.72
C VAL A 27 21.77 34.18 9.88
N ILE A 28 21.78 32.89 9.55
CA ILE A 28 20.60 32.03 9.61
C ILE A 28 20.19 31.71 11.04
N GLU A 29 21.13 31.64 11.97
CA GLU A 29 20.83 31.52 13.41
C GLU A 29 19.87 32.60 13.90
N LYS A 30 19.98 33.83 13.37
CA LYS A 30 19.06 34.92 13.71
C LYS A 30 17.62 34.68 13.26
N TRP A 31 17.41 33.78 12.29
CA TRP A 31 16.06 33.47 11.82
C TRP A 31 15.29 32.59 12.82
N LEU A 32 15.96 31.99 13.81
CA LEU A 32 15.30 31.28 14.91
C LEU A 32 14.35 32.21 15.69
N ASP A 33 14.66 33.51 15.77
CA ASP A 33 13.82 34.52 16.43
C ASP A 33 12.42 34.64 15.81
N TYR A 34 12.25 34.19 14.55
CA TYR A 34 10.97 34.21 13.86
C TYR A 34 10.01 33.09 14.28
N ARG A 35 10.39 32.20 15.21
CA ARG A 35 9.57 31.04 15.65
C ARG A 35 8.13 31.40 16.05
N LEU A 36 7.92 32.56 16.67
CA LEU A 36 6.61 33.01 17.15
C LEU A 36 5.82 33.85 16.12
N ASP A 37 6.43 34.22 15.00
CA ASP A 37 5.78 35.02 13.96
C ASP A 37 5.03 34.11 12.98
N LYS A 38 3.70 34.26 12.89
CA LYS A 38 2.85 33.40 12.04
C LYS A 38 3.27 33.36 10.56
N PHE A 39 3.84 34.44 10.01
CA PHE A 39 4.22 34.54 8.61
C PHE A 39 5.68 34.18 8.36
N LEU A 40 6.56 34.39 9.35
CA LEU A 40 8.00 34.17 9.22
C LEU A 40 8.49 32.88 9.89
N LYS A 41 7.64 32.18 10.65
CA LYS A 41 7.97 30.91 11.33
C LYS A 41 8.58 29.87 10.40
N VAL A 42 8.20 29.88 9.12
CA VAL A 42 8.78 29.02 8.08
C VAL A 42 10.31 29.17 7.97
N PHE A 43 10.84 30.39 8.11
CA PHE A 43 12.29 30.64 8.10
C PHE A 43 12.99 30.15 9.37
N ALA A 44 12.31 30.18 10.52
CA ALA A 44 12.81 29.57 11.75
C ALA A 44 12.91 28.05 11.61
N HIS A 45 11.94 27.39 10.95
CA HIS A 45 12.01 25.96 10.64
C HIS A 45 13.21 25.63 9.74
N TYR A 46 13.40 26.38 8.66
CA TYR A 46 14.54 26.21 7.76
C TYR A 46 15.88 26.38 8.49
N ALA A 47 15.99 27.43 9.30
CA ALA A 47 17.18 27.71 10.08
C ALA A 47 17.50 26.60 11.08
N ALA A 48 16.48 26.12 11.81
CA ALA A 48 16.66 25.04 12.77
C ALA A 48 17.15 23.76 12.09
N LEU A 49 16.55 23.40 10.94
CA LEU A 49 16.96 22.24 10.17
C LEU A 49 18.42 22.34 9.71
N GLN A 50 18.83 23.47 9.13
CA GLN A 50 20.18 23.66 8.60
C GLN A 50 21.26 23.72 9.69
N LEU A 51 20.98 24.39 10.81
CA LEU A 51 21.88 24.43 11.97
C LEU A 51 22.03 23.06 12.61
N PHE A 52 20.95 22.28 12.67
CA PHE A 52 20.97 20.91 13.17
C PHE A 52 21.79 19.98 12.26
N ILE A 53 21.62 20.09 10.94
CA ILE A 53 22.39 19.32 9.94
C ILE A 53 23.90 19.58 10.08
N GLU A 54 24.31 20.83 10.30
CA GLU A 54 25.70 21.21 10.50
C GLU A 54 26.24 20.89 11.91
N GLY A 55 25.43 20.30 12.78
CA GLY A 55 25.84 19.85 14.12
C GLY A 55 25.92 20.95 15.17
N SER A 56 25.12 22.00 15.04
CA SER A 56 25.05 23.09 16.03
C SER A 56 24.42 22.61 17.34
N ASN A 57 25.03 22.98 18.47
CA ASN A 57 24.54 22.61 19.81
C ASN A 57 23.58 23.65 20.40
N ILE A 58 22.76 24.28 19.57
CA ILE A 58 21.78 25.28 20.04
C ILE A 58 20.63 24.52 20.73
N PRO A 59 20.21 24.94 21.95
CA PRO A 59 19.04 24.37 22.60
C PRO A 59 17.77 24.53 21.74
N ASP A 60 16.80 23.63 21.91
CA ASP A 60 15.46 23.70 21.29
C ASP A 60 15.41 23.52 19.76
N LEU A 61 16.52 23.27 19.06
CA LEU A 61 16.50 23.02 17.61
C LEU A 61 15.54 21.87 17.24
N ILE A 62 15.58 20.77 17.99
CA ILE A 62 14.71 19.61 17.79
C ILE A 62 13.24 19.98 18.02
N ASP A 63 12.93 20.84 18.98
CA ASP A 63 11.56 21.26 19.24
C ASP A 63 11.00 22.11 18.10
N ILE A 64 11.84 22.99 17.52
CA ILE A 64 11.47 23.78 16.33
C ILE A 64 11.28 22.87 15.11
N ILE A 65 12.15 21.86 14.94
CA ILE A 65 12.01 20.86 13.89
C ILE A 65 10.72 20.04 14.11
N ASN A 66 10.38 19.66 15.33
CA ASN A 66 9.13 18.97 15.63
C ASN A 66 7.90 19.82 15.30
N GLU A 67 7.95 21.13 15.57
CA GLU A 67 6.86 22.05 15.22
C GLU A 67 6.61 22.12 13.71
N MET A 68 7.67 22.02 12.89
CA MET A 68 7.56 21.98 11.43
C MET A 68 6.70 20.82 10.93
N PHE A 69 6.75 19.66 11.59
CA PHE A 69 5.99 18.48 11.20
C PHE A 69 4.56 18.45 11.77
N ARG A 70 4.27 19.30 12.77
CA ARG A 70 2.93 19.47 13.38
C ARG A 70 2.07 20.50 12.64
N ILE A 71 2.66 21.32 11.77
CA ILE A 71 2.01 22.47 11.15
C ILE A 71 2.06 22.33 9.62
N ALA A 72 0.88 22.07 9.04
CA ALA A 72 0.48 22.24 7.63
C ALA A 72 0.61 21.05 6.67
N ASP A 73 -0.43 20.95 5.83
CA ASP A 73 -0.76 20.00 4.77
C ASP A 73 0.26 19.83 3.63
N ARG A 74 1.46 20.43 3.72
CA ARG A 74 2.54 20.27 2.73
C ARG A 74 3.90 20.34 3.42
N PHE A 75 4.69 19.28 3.35
CA PHE A 75 6.05 19.24 3.88
C PHE A 75 7.01 20.09 3.02
N ILE A 76 7.02 21.42 3.25
CA ILE A 76 7.76 22.43 2.45
C ILE A 76 9.25 22.09 2.31
N TRP A 77 9.85 21.48 3.34
CA TRP A 77 11.29 21.22 3.42
C TRP A 77 11.70 19.81 3.03
N LYS A 78 10.82 19.11 2.30
CA LYS A 78 11.04 17.74 1.83
C LYS A 78 12.38 17.55 1.12
N SER A 79 12.70 18.42 0.16
CA SER A 79 13.94 18.38 -0.63
C SER A 79 15.21 18.44 0.23
N ILE A 80 15.19 19.23 1.30
CA ILE A 80 16.35 19.39 2.20
C ILE A 80 16.54 18.11 3.03
N VAL A 81 15.44 17.54 3.54
CA VAL A 81 15.50 16.31 4.32
C VAL A 81 15.83 15.10 3.47
N GLU A 82 15.36 15.04 2.23
CA GLU A 82 15.82 14.06 1.23
C GLU A 82 17.33 14.18 1.03
N ASN A 83 17.83 15.36 0.65
CA ASN A 83 19.26 15.59 0.44
C ASN A 83 20.11 15.25 1.68
N LEU A 84 19.59 15.47 2.89
CA LEU A 84 20.26 15.08 4.12
C LEU A 84 20.45 13.56 4.22
N ILE A 85 19.39 12.80 3.93
CA ILE A 85 19.37 11.35 4.05
C ILE A 85 20.18 10.70 2.91
N GLU A 86 20.15 11.29 1.71
CA GLU A 86 20.86 10.80 0.54
C GLU A 86 22.36 11.14 0.54
N SER A 87 22.81 12.05 1.42
CA SER A 87 24.19 12.52 1.46
C SER A 87 25.10 11.58 2.28
N PRO A 88 26.24 11.12 1.72
CA PRO A 88 27.13 10.16 2.38
C PRO A 88 27.97 10.74 3.52
N LEU A 89 27.95 12.06 3.74
CA LEU A 89 28.85 12.77 4.66
C LEU A 89 28.16 13.22 5.97
N VAL A 90 26.94 12.76 6.22
CA VAL A 90 26.08 13.32 7.26
C VAL A 90 26.21 12.55 8.57
N ASN A 91 26.10 13.29 9.68
CA ASN A 91 26.05 12.74 11.03
C ASN A 91 24.85 11.79 11.20
N SER A 92 25.12 10.50 11.41
CA SER A 92 24.10 9.46 11.56
C SER A 92 23.10 9.70 12.70
N ASN A 93 23.51 10.44 13.75
CA ASN A 93 22.60 10.80 14.84
C ASN A 93 21.57 11.86 14.42
N ALA A 94 21.96 12.82 13.58
CA ALA A 94 21.05 13.84 13.06
C ALA A 94 19.98 13.20 12.15
N VAL A 95 20.43 12.34 11.23
CA VAL A 95 19.55 11.54 10.37
C VAL A 95 18.58 10.69 11.19
N ARG A 96 19.09 9.97 12.21
CA ARG A 96 18.27 9.13 13.08
C ARG A 96 17.12 9.90 13.73
N GLN A 97 17.40 11.07 14.29
CA GLN A 97 16.37 11.88 14.95
C GLN A 97 15.32 12.38 13.96
N ILE A 98 15.75 12.87 12.79
CA ILE A 98 14.81 13.31 11.74
C ILE A 98 13.92 12.18 11.26
N LEU A 99 14.47 10.97 11.05
CA LEU A 99 13.68 9.80 10.67
C LEU A 99 12.61 9.45 11.72
N ILE A 100 12.98 9.49 13.02
CA ILE A 100 12.02 9.24 14.11
C ILE A 100 10.89 10.26 14.07
N ILE A 101 11.22 11.55 13.94
CA ILE A 101 10.22 12.63 13.87
C ILE A 101 9.31 12.45 12.64
N LEU A 102 9.87 12.08 11.49
CA LEU A 102 9.08 11.79 10.29
C LEU A 102 8.10 10.63 10.52
N ASN A 103 8.54 9.56 11.19
CA ASN A 103 7.70 8.40 11.46
C ASN A 103 6.56 8.71 12.43
N GLU A 104 6.80 9.55 13.44
CA GLU A 104 5.77 10.00 14.37
C GLU A 104 4.67 10.85 13.71
N ASN A 105 4.90 11.38 12.51
CA ASN A 105 3.95 12.24 11.78
C ASN A 105 3.45 11.55 10.48
N VAL A 106 2.31 10.84 10.56
CA VAL A 106 1.75 9.99 9.48
C VAL A 106 1.65 10.69 8.11
N CYS A 107 1.15 11.93 8.07
CA CYS A 107 1.01 12.68 6.80
C CYS A 107 2.37 12.94 6.14
N CYS A 108 3.41 13.22 6.94
CA CYS A 108 4.76 13.43 6.43
C CYS A 108 5.37 12.11 5.97
N HIS A 109 5.26 11.06 6.79
CA HIS A 109 5.72 9.70 6.48
C HIS A 109 5.23 9.21 5.10
N LEU A 110 3.92 9.31 4.84
CA LEU A 110 3.31 8.81 3.59
C LEU A 110 3.75 9.59 2.34
N SER A 111 4.06 10.88 2.51
CA SER A 111 4.53 11.73 1.42
C SER A 111 6.03 11.66 1.18
N PHE A 112 6.79 11.03 2.10
CA PHE A 112 8.25 11.09 2.13
C PHE A 112 8.90 9.86 1.51
N SER A 113 9.93 10.08 0.69
CA SER A 113 10.50 9.03 -0.14
C SER A 113 11.95 9.36 -0.50
N VAL A 114 12.90 8.49 -0.14
CA VAL A 114 14.36 8.73 -0.32
C VAL A 114 15.06 7.66 -1.13
N LEU A 115 16.17 8.03 -1.76
CA LEU A 115 17.11 7.09 -2.39
C LEU A 115 18.26 6.76 -1.44
N VAL A 116 18.34 5.52 -1.00
CA VAL A 116 19.48 5.09 -0.18
C VAL A 116 20.62 4.67 -1.11
N SER A 117 21.81 5.22 -0.91
CA SER A 117 22.99 4.93 -1.74
C SER A 117 24.17 4.32 -0.96
N SER A 118 24.13 4.33 0.38
CA SER A 118 25.23 3.82 1.24
C SER A 118 24.78 2.68 2.17
N GLU A 119 25.72 1.80 2.52
CA GLU A 119 25.49 0.67 3.43
C GLU A 119 25.13 1.15 4.84
N GLU A 120 25.79 2.20 5.34
CA GLU A 120 25.57 2.76 6.68
C GLU A 120 24.16 3.33 6.85
N MET A 121 23.64 3.97 5.80
CA MET A 121 22.27 4.48 5.79
C MET A 121 21.26 3.35 5.80
N LEU A 122 21.49 2.29 5.01
CA LEU A 122 20.64 1.11 5.02
C LEU A 122 20.65 0.43 6.40
N ASP A 123 21.82 0.26 7.01
CA ASP A 123 21.94 -0.32 8.35
C ASP A 123 21.22 0.53 9.41
N LEU A 124 21.21 1.86 9.27
CA LEU A 124 20.42 2.74 10.14
C LEU A 124 18.91 2.52 9.97
N PHE A 125 18.42 2.39 8.73
CA PHE A 125 17.01 2.07 8.47
C PHE A 125 16.61 0.71 9.07
N LEU A 126 17.48 -0.30 8.94
CA LEU A 126 17.27 -1.63 9.51
C LEU A 126 17.29 -1.63 11.05
N ASP A 127 18.21 -0.88 11.68
CA ASP A 127 18.26 -0.68 13.15
C ASP A 127 16.98 0.00 13.67
N LEU A 128 16.53 1.05 12.97
CA LEU A 128 15.29 1.75 13.32
C LEU A 128 14.06 0.87 13.14
N GLU A 129 14.00 0.09 12.07
CA GLU A 129 12.92 -0.87 11.83
C GLU A 129 12.88 -1.94 12.91
N LEU A 130 14.02 -2.47 13.34
CA LEU A 130 14.09 -3.44 14.43
C LEU A 130 13.57 -2.85 15.75
N LYS A 131 13.98 -1.63 16.08
CA LYS A 131 13.50 -0.92 17.28
C LYS A 131 11.99 -0.67 17.24
N ARG A 132 11.47 -0.34 16.06
CA ARG A 132 10.02 -0.20 15.82
C ARG A 132 9.30 -1.51 16.10
N VAL A 133 9.74 -2.61 15.50
CA VAL A 133 9.14 -3.94 15.67
C VAL A 133 9.17 -4.38 17.13
N ILE A 134 10.32 -4.26 17.80
CA ILE A 134 10.43 -4.58 19.24
C ILE A 134 9.40 -3.79 20.04
N SER A 135 9.28 -2.49 19.76
CA SER A 135 8.33 -1.62 20.46
C SER A 135 6.88 -2.01 20.17
N ASN A 136 6.56 -2.37 18.93
CA ASN A 136 5.22 -2.79 18.51
C ASN A 136 4.81 -4.12 19.17
N VAL A 137 5.64 -5.15 19.09
CA VAL A 137 5.36 -6.46 19.69
C VAL A 137 5.19 -6.36 21.21
N GLN A 138 5.93 -5.47 21.86
CA GLN A 138 5.85 -5.27 23.32
C GLN A 138 4.69 -4.38 23.75
N ARG A 139 4.16 -3.52 22.87
CA ARG A 139 3.02 -2.66 23.17
C ARG A 139 1.73 -3.39 22.82
N SER A 140 0.87 -3.63 23.81
CA SER A 140 -0.51 -4.09 23.60
C SER A 140 -1.44 -3.00 23.01
N SER A 141 -0.89 -1.96 22.39
CA SER A 141 -1.65 -0.81 21.87
C SER A 141 -1.99 -0.98 20.39
N THR A 142 -3.17 -0.51 20.00
CA THR A 142 -3.70 -0.53 18.62
C THR A 142 -3.00 0.45 17.65
N VAL A 143 -2.09 1.30 18.12
CA VAL A 143 -1.38 2.27 17.27
C VAL A 143 -0.03 1.69 16.85
N SER A 144 0.02 1.10 15.66
CA SER A 144 1.27 0.66 15.02
C SER A 144 2.00 1.85 14.42
N PHE A 145 3.31 1.98 14.68
CA PHE A 145 4.14 2.92 13.93
C PHE A 145 4.38 2.41 12.51
N ASN A 146 4.43 3.32 11.54
CA ASN A 146 4.70 2.98 10.15
C ASN A 146 6.13 2.45 9.98
N SER A 147 6.33 1.53 9.04
CA SER A 147 7.66 0.99 8.75
C SER A 147 8.61 2.10 8.26
N PHE A 148 9.82 2.15 8.81
CA PHE A 148 10.89 3.02 8.32
C PHE A 148 11.33 2.62 6.92
N LEU A 149 11.32 1.32 6.60
CA LEU A 149 11.69 0.80 5.28
C LEU A 149 10.78 1.32 4.17
N SER A 150 9.53 1.63 4.48
CA SER A 150 8.59 2.18 3.50
C SER A 150 8.95 3.58 2.98
N MET A 151 9.80 4.33 3.70
CA MET A 151 10.32 5.64 3.24
C MET A 151 11.36 5.51 2.12
N ILE A 152 11.83 4.31 1.77
CA ILE A 152 12.89 4.12 0.78
C ILE A 152 12.27 3.82 -0.60
N SER A 153 12.38 4.77 -1.54
CA SER A 153 11.85 4.66 -2.93
C SER A 153 12.76 3.97 -3.94
N GLY A 154 14.06 3.86 -3.65
CA GLY A 154 15.03 3.36 -4.62
C GLY A 154 16.41 3.16 -4.02
N ARG A 155 17.27 2.45 -4.76
CA ARG A 155 18.60 2.02 -4.32
C ARG A 155 19.61 2.05 -5.47
N SER A 156 20.89 2.21 -5.14
CA SER A 156 21.97 1.88 -6.07
C SER A 156 22.04 0.37 -6.31
N SER A 157 22.59 -0.06 -7.45
CA SER A 157 22.83 -1.48 -7.77
C SER A 157 23.76 -2.19 -6.78
N GLU A 158 24.55 -1.42 -6.02
CA GLU A 158 25.50 -1.92 -5.02
C GLU A 158 24.76 -2.44 -3.77
N LEU A 159 23.68 -1.76 -3.35
CA LEU A 159 22.87 -2.19 -2.20
C LEU A 159 22.12 -3.50 -2.42
N LYS A 160 21.82 -3.86 -3.68
CA LYS A 160 21.23 -5.16 -4.03
C LYS A 160 22.16 -6.31 -3.62
N HIS A 161 23.43 -6.20 -3.98
CA HIS A 161 24.44 -7.21 -3.69
C HIS A 161 24.74 -7.28 -2.20
N TYR A 162 24.82 -6.12 -1.53
CA TYR A 162 24.95 -6.03 -0.08
C TYR A 162 23.80 -6.75 0.63
N LEU A 163 22.55 -6.48 0.22
CA LEU A 163 21.38 -7.12 0.80
C LEU A 163 21.37 -8.63 0.59
N LEU A 164 21.61 -9.14 -0.63
CA LEU A 164 21.67 -10.61 -0.85
C LEU A 164 22.76 -11.27 -0.01
N LYS A 165 23.92 -10.63 0.08
CA LYS A 165 25.06 -11.15 0.86
C LYS A 165 24.76 -11.18 2.36
N ASN A 166 24.09 -10.15 2.87
CA ASN A 166 23.89 -9.98 4.31
C ASN A 166 22.52 -10.42 4.82
N LEU A 167 21.55 -10.68 3.95
CA LEU A 167 20.24 -11.20 4.35
C LEU A 167 20.33 -12.50 5.16
N PRO A 168 21.16 -13.51 4.78
CA PRO A 168 21.35 -14.68 5.62
C PRO A 168 21.93 -14.34 6.99
N LEU A 169 22.78 -13.30 7.08
CA LEU A 169 23.31 -12.83 8.36
C LEU A 169 22.22 -12.15 9.17
N TYR A 170 21.38 -11.28 8.60
CA TYR A 170 20.26 -10.67 9.33
C TYR A 170 19.25 -11.72 9.81
N LEU A 171 18.97 -12.73 8.98
CA LEU A 171 18.08 -13.84 9.31
C LEU A 171 18.66 -14.76 10.41
N ASN A 172 19.98 -14.97 10.44
CA ASN A 172 20.65 -15.83 11.44
C ASN A 172 21.11 -15.11 12.71
N PHE A 173 21.49 -13.83 12.63
CA PHE A 173 22.04 -13.03 13.74
C PHE A 173 21.00 -12.81 14.84
N GLN A 174 19.73 -12.84 14.50
CA GLN A 174 18.64 -12.59 15.43
C GLN A 174 18.20 -13.82 16.24
N ARG A 175 18.97 -14.92 16.28
CA ARG A 175 18.64 -16.14 17.05
C ARG A 175 18.28 -15.89 18.53
N VAL A 176 18.75 -14.79 19.12
CA VAL A 176 18.51 -14.40 20.53
C VAL A 176 17.15 -13.71 20.76
N LEU A 177 16.51 -13.15 19.72
CA LEU A 177 15.23 -12.46 19.85
C LEU A 177 14.06 -13.45 20.00
N GLU A 178 12.93 -12.97 20.50
CA GLU A 178 11.67 -13.73 20.51
C GLU A 178 11.19 -14.00 19.08
N ASN A 179 10.50 -15.12 18.88
CA ASN A 179 10.06 -15.52 17.52
C ASN A 179 9.09 -14.50 16.89
N ALA A 180 8.22 -13.88 17.68
CA ALA A 180 7.28 -12.86 17.17
C ALA A 180 7.99 -11.63 16.59
N ILE A 181 9.05 -11.16 17.27
CA ILE A 181 9.87 -10.03 16.80
C ILE A 181 10.57 -10.39 15.49
N LYS A 182 11.10 -11.61 15.38
CA LYS A 182 11.74 -12.08 14.14
C LYS A 182 10.73 -12.17 12.99
N ASP A 183 9.56 -12.73 13.26
CA ASP A 183 8.51 -12.91 12.25
C ASP A 183 8.11 -11.57 11.63
N GLU A 184 7.78 -10.57 12.45
CA GLU A 184 7.42 -9.23 11.96
C GLU A 184 8.58 -8.49 11.29
N TYR A 185 9.79 -8.57 11.86
CA TYR A 185 10.95 -7.88 11.29
C TYR A 185 11.34 -8.43 9.92
N PHE A 186 11.36 -9.77 9.76
CA PHE A 186 11.66 -10.38 8.47
C PHE A 186 10.56 -10.11 7.45
N ALA A 187 9.29 -10.17 7.86
CA ALA A 187 8.17 -9.81 7.00
C ALA A 187 8.29 -8.36 6.48
N ALA A 188 8.67 -7.42 7.35
CA ALA A 188 8.86 -6.01 6.96
C ALA A 188 9.92 -5.83 5.88
N ILE A 189 11.05 -6.53 6.01
CA ILE A 189 12.13 -6.49 5.02
C ILE A 189 11.66 -7.06 3.68
N ILE A 190 11.00 -8.22 3.68
CA ILE A 190 10.55 -8.85 2.42
C ILE A 190 9.48 -8.02 1.73
N GLU A 191 8.51 -7.48 2.47
CA GLU A 191 7.47 -6.63 1.87
C GLU A 191 8.09 -5.39 1.23
N TRP A 192 9.03 -4.73 1.92
CA TRP A 192 9.76 -3.60 1.36
C TRP A 192 10.51 -3.97 0.08
N LEU A 193 11.21 -5.11 0.06
CA LEU A 193 11.90 -5.61 -1.13
C LEU A 193 10.95 -5.89 -2.30
N SER A 194 9.71 -6.27 -2.00
CA SER A 194 8.71 -6.67 -2.98
C SER A 194 7.71 -5.57 -3.38
N LYS A 195 7.80 -4.34 -2.86
CA LYS A 195 6.96 -3.20 -3.29
C LYS A 195 7.23 -2.74 -4.74
N LYS A 196 6.16 -2.58 -5.52
CA LYS A 196 6.14 -2.26 -6.98
C LYS A 196 6.94 -1.02 -7.40
N GLY A 197 7.09 0.00 -6.54
CA GLY A 197 7.89 1.20 -6.85
C GLY A 197 9.38 0.89 -7.10
N ASN A 198 9.90 -0.14 -6.44
CA ASN A 198 11.26 -0.61 -6.64
C ASN A 198 11.45 -1.35 -7.99
N TRP A 199 10.37 -1.72 -8.67
CA TRP A 199 10.40 -2.69 -9.78
C TRP A 199 10.78 -2.11 -11.13
N ARG A 200 10.49 -0.84 -11.40
CA ARG A 200 10.91 -0.20 -12.66
C ARG A 200 12.43 -0.22 -12.84
N TYR A 201 13.19 -0.36 -11.74
CA TYR A 201 14.65 -0.46 -11.70
C TYR A 201 15.17 -1.91 -11.68
N TRP A 202 14.29 -2.90 -11.45
CA TRP A 202 14.64 -4.34 -11.44
C TRP A 202 14.42 -5.01 -12.81
N ARG A 203 14.26 -4.24 -13.90
CA ARG A 203 13.98 -4.77 -15.25
C ARG A 203 15.02 -5.78 -15.75
N ASP A 204 16.22 -5.76 -15.18
CA ASP A 204 17.31 -6.70 -15.49
C ASP A 204 17.50 -7.80 -14.42
N SER A 205 16.59 -7.98 -13.46
CA SER A 205 16.83 -8.83 -12.28
C SER A 205 15.67 -9.68 -11.77
N ASP A 206 14.92 -10.35 -12.64
CA ASP A 206 13.97 -11.37 -12.18
C ASP A 206 14.62 -12.50 -11.37
N TYR A 207 15.93 -12.73 -11.56
CA TYR A 207 16.75 -13.61 -10.73
C TYR A 207 16.83 -13.22 -9.25
N PHE A 208 16.75 -11.93 -8.92
CA PHE A 208 16.88 -11.46 -7.52
C PHE A 208 15.75 -12.01 -6.63
N PHE A 209 14.52 -11.99 -7.13
CA PHE A 209 13.38 -12.50 -6.37
C PHE A 209 13.41 -14.02 -6.23
N ILE A 210 13.91 -14.71 -7.25
CA ILE A 210 14.13 -16.17 -7.21
C ILE A 210 15.18 -16.51 -6.14
N GLU A 211 16.32 -15.82 -6.17
CA GLU A 211 17.38 -16.01 -5.17
C GLU A 211 16.89 -15.68 -3.78
N LEU A 212 16.19 -14.56 -3.61
CA LEU A 212 15.56 -14.18 -2.36
C LEU A 212 14.63 -15.30 -1.84
N TYR A 213 13.72 -15.78 -2.68
CA TYR A 213 12.81 -16.87 -2.32
C TYR A 213 13.56 -18.13 -1.88
N LYS A 214 14.55 -18.59 -2.67
CA LYS A 214 15.34 -19.77 -2.34
C LYS A 214 16.05 -19.61 -1.00
N TYR A 215 16.72 -18.47 -0.78
CA TYR A 215 17.36 -18.18 0.50
C TYR A 215 16.38 -18.18 1.67
N THR A 216 15.16 -17.66 1.47
CA THR A 216 14.15 -17.64 2.53
C THR A 216 13.59 -19.03 2.85
N MET A 217 13.42 -19.90 1.84
CA MET A 217 12.95 -21.27 2.04
C MET A 217 14.03 -22.18 2.65
N GLU A 218 15.31 -21.84 2.47
CA GLU A 218 16.44 -22.50 3.14
C GLU A 218 16.56 -22.16 4.64
N VAL A 219 15.81 -21.18 5.15
CA VAL A 219 15.81 -20.84 6.58
C VAL A 219 15.26 -22.01 7.39
N SER A 220 16.08 -22.53 8.31
CA SER A 220 15.67 -23.64 9.17
C SER A 220 14.45 -23.27 10.02
N ASP A 221 13.46 -24.17 10.06
CA ASP A 221 12.18 -23.98 10.75
C ASP A 221 11.38 -22.75 10.29
N VAL A 222 11.43 -22.37 9.00
CA VAL A 222 10.72 -21.20 8.46
C VAL A 222 9.23 -21.17 8.81
N GLN A 223 8.60 -22.34 8.97
CA GLN A 223 7.21 -22.51 9.37
C GLN A 223 6.88 -21.90 10.75
N LYS A 224 7.87 -21.66 11.62
CA LYS A 224 7.70 -20.94 12.89
C LYS A 224 7.44 -19.44 12.72
N TYR A 225 7.58 -18.93 11.50
CA TYR A 225 7.44 -17.52 11.14
C TYR A 225 6.32 -17.38 10.08
N PRO A 226 5.03 -17.48 10.50
CA PRO A 226 3.90 -17.46 9.59
C PRO A 226 3.75 -16.12 8.85
N LEU A 227 4.01 -14.98 9.49
CA LEU A 227 3.88 -13.67 8.85
C LEU A 227 4.94 -13.50 7.76
N PHE A 228 6.17 -13.93 8.03
CA PHE A 228 7.26 -13.96 7.06
C PHE A 228 6.94 -14.87 5.87
N CYS A 229 6.51 -16.11 6.11
CA CYS A 229 6.08 -17.05 5.06
C CYS A 229 5.00 -16.43 4.17
N LYS A 230 3.97 -15.83 4.80
CA LYS A 230 2.85 -15.19 4.10
C LYS A 230 3.33 -14.09 3.16
N VAL A 231 4.20 -13.20 3.62
CA VAL A 231 4.69 -12.07 2.82
C VAL A 231 5.55 -12.52 1.65
N ILE A 232 6.38 -13.55 1.82
CA ILE A 232 7.14 -14.16 0.72
C ILE A 232 6.22 -14.69 -0.36
N VAL A 233 5.19 -15.43 0.04
CA VAL A 233 4.21 -16.00 -0.90
C VAL A 233 3.40 -14.89 -1.59
N ASN A 234 3.01 -13.84 -0.87
CA ASN A 234 2.36 -12.66 -1.46
C ASN A 234 3.29 -11.93 -2.44
N ALA A 235 4.59 -11.85 -2.17
CA ALA A 235 5.57 -11.31 -3.09
C ALA A 235 5.67 -12.14 -4.39
N LEU A 236 5.61 -13.47 -4.29
CA LEU A 236 5.51 -14.37 -5.44
C LEU A 236 4.20 -14.17 -6.22
N ASP A 237 3.06 -14.07 -5.53
CA ASP A 237 1.75 -13.83 -6.17
C ASP A 237 1.75 -12.54 -6.99
N LYS A 238 2.32 -11.46 -6.45
CA LYS A 238 2.46 -10.17 -7.16
C LYS A 238 3.22 -10.32 -8.48
N LYS A 239 4.14 -11.29 -8.60
CA LYS A 239 4.82 -11.63 -9.86
C LYS A 239 3.87 -12.32 -10.83
N TYR A 240 3.16 -13.35 -10.39
CA TYR A 240 2.20 -14.05 -11.25
C TYR A 240 1.09 -13.11 -11.73
N TYR A 241 0.54 -12.23 -10.89
CA TYR A 241 -0.54 -11.34 -11.29
C TYR A 241 -0.16 -10.25 -12.33
N GLY A 242 1.12 -9.91 -12.50
CA GLY A 242 1.58 -8.82 -13.38
C GLY A 242 1.49 -9.07 -14.90
N HIS A 243 1.82 -8.05 -15.70
CA HIS A 243 2.01 -8.20 -17.15
C HIS A 243 3.29 -9.00 -17.43
N PHE A 244 3.19 -10.33 -17.38
CA PHE A 244 4.25 -11.27 -17.73
C PHE A 244 4.65 -11.11 -19.21
N THR A 245 5.95 -10.87 -19.44
CA THR A 245 6.62 -10.93 -20.74
C THR A 245 7.09 -12.37 -21.03
N GLU A 246 7.40 -12.70 -22.29
CA GLU A 246 7.89 -14.04 -22.65
C GLU A 246 9.26 -14.37 -22.01
N SER A 247 10.08 -13.36 -21.68
CA SER A 247 11.34 -13.54 -20.94
C SER A 247 11.14 -13.94 -19.47
N ASP A 248 9.96 -13.70 -18.90
CA ASP A 248 9.62 -14.03 -17.52
C ASP A 248 9.34 -15.54 -17.32
N GLN A 249 9.35 -16.34 -18.39
CA GLN A 249 9.22 -17.81 -18.34
C GLN A 249 10.26 -18.48 -17.44
N ILE A 250 11.41 -17.83 -17.21
CA ILE A 250 12.48 -18.30 -16.31
C ILE A 250 12.02 -18.31 -14.83
N LEU A 251 11.01 -17.51 -14.44
CA LEU A 251 10.44 -17.46 -13.10
C LEU A 251 9.55 -18.68 -12.77
N LEU A 252 9.15 -19.46 -13.77
CA LEU A 252 8.38 -20.70 -13.60
C LEU A 252 9.32 -21.89 -13.36
N GLN A 253 10.28 -21.75 -12.44
CA GLN A 253 11.13 -22.89 -12.05
C GLN A 253 10.29 -23.91 -11.29
N ASN A 254 10.47 -25.19 -11.62
CA ASN A 254 9.75 -26.28 -10.96
C ASN A 254 9.95 -26.26 -9.44
N ASP A 255 11.14 -25.91 -8.97
CA ASP A 255 11.51 -25.91 -7.54
C ASP A 255 10.61 -24.98 -6.70
N ILE A 256 10.37 -23.73 -7.14
CA ILE A 256 9.50 -22.78 -6.42
C ILE A 256 8.07 -23.31 -6.30
N ILE A 257 7.58 -23.92 -7.38
CA ILE A 257 6.23 -24.49 -7.40
C ILE A 257 6.16 -25.78 -6.57
N ILE A 258 7.23 -26.59 -6.54
CA ILE A 258 7.31 -27.75 -5.65
C ILE A 258 7.25 -27.29 -4.20
N ASP A 259 8.03 -26.28 -3.81
CA ASP A 259 7.99 -25.72 -2.45
C ASP A 259 6.59 -25.20 -2.10
N LEU A 260 5.92 -24.51 -3.04
CA LEU A 260 4.55 -24.04 -2.85
C LEU A 260 3.55 -25.19 -2.71
N GLU A 261 3.69 -26.26 -3.49
CA GLU A 261 2.89 -27.48 -3.38
C GLU A 261 3.16 -28.18 -2.04
N GLU A 262 4.41 -28.26 -1.57
CA GLU A 262 4.78 -28.80 -0.25
C GLU A 262 4.14 -28.01 0.91
N MET A 263 4.09 -26.68 0.80
CA MET A 263 3.36 -25.84 1.76
C MET A 263 1.86 -26.14 1.78
N ILE A 264 1.25 -26.43 0.63
CA ILE A 264 -0.18 -26.81 0.55
C ILE A 264 -0.40 -28.25 1.05
N TYR A 265 0.50 -29.18 0.75
CA TYR A 265 0.47 -30.54 1.32
C TYR A 265 0.54 -30.53 2.84
N SER A 266 1.31 -29.60 3.41
CA SER A 266 1.42 -29.37 4.84
C SER A 266 0.34 -28.43 5.40
N SER A 267 -0.80 -28.28 4.71
CA SER A 267 -1.94 -27.43 5.10
C SER A 267 -2.41 -27.60 6.54
N TYR A 268 -2.37 -28.82 7.10
CA TYR A 268 -2.76 -29.08 8.50
C TYR A 268 -1.80 -28.52 9.55
N SER A 269 -0.55 -28.27 9.18
CA SER A 269 0.49 -27.66 10.03
C SER A 269 0.74 -26.19 9.70
N CYS A 270 0.16 -25.70 8.60
CA CYS A 270 0.32 -24.34 8.13
C CYS A 270 -0.71 -23.42 8.79
N SER A 271 -0.35 -22.17 9.07
CA SER A 271 -1.34 -21.18 9.52
C SER A 271 -2.35 -20.91 8.40
N GLU A 272 -3.61 -20.63 8.76
CA GLU A 272 -4.67 -20.39 7.77
C GLU A 272 -4.34 -19.25 6.81
N ALA A 273 -3.70 -18.18 7.30
CA ALA A 273 -3.32 -17.02 6.50
C ALA A 273 -2.21 -17.37 5.48
N VAL A 274 -1.23 -18.19 5.87
CA VAL A 274 -0.19 -18.65 4.94
C VAL A 274 -0.80 -19.59 3.90
N LEU A 275 -1.66 -20.52 4.31
CA LEU A 275 -2.36 -21.40 3.37
C LEU A 275 -3.20 -20.59 2.36
N ALA A 276 -3.90 -19.55 2.83
CA ALA A 276 -4.66 -18.65 1.97
C ALA A 276 -3.77 -18.00 0.91
N ALA A 277 -2.61 -17.47 1.32
CA ALA A 277 -1.63 -16.88 0.42
C ALA A 277 -1.10 -17.93 -0.58
N CYS A 278 -0.78 -19.14 -0.12
CA CYS A 278 -0.29 -20.22 -0.98
C CYS A 278 -1.29 -20.60 -2.05
N LEU A 279 -2.56 -20.77 -1.69
CA LEU A 279 -3.63 -21.11 -2.62
C LEU A 279 -3.87 -19.98 -3.63
N LEU A 280 -3.78 -18.72 -3.22
CA LEU A 280 -3.90 -17.59 -4.14
C LEU A 280 -2.75 -17.57 -5.16
N ALA A 281 -1.50 -17.66 -4.68
CA ALA A 281 -0.31 -17.69 -5.52
C ALA A 281 -0.34 -18.87 -6.50
N TYR A 282 -0.75 -20.06 -6.02
CA TYR A 282 -0.86 -21.26 -6.84
C TYR A 282 -1.95 -21.12 -7.91
N GLY A 283 -3.12 -20.56 -7.56
CA GLY A 283 -4.18 -20.31 -8.53
C GLY A 283 -3.77 -19.32 -9.62
N ASN A 284 -3.08 -18.22 -9.27
CA ASN A 284 -2.52 -17.29 -10.25
C ASN A 284 -1.43 -17.95 -11.12
N TYR A 285 -0.59 -18.81 -10.54
CA TYR A 285 0.35 -19.64 -11.31
C TYR A 285 -0.39 -20.53 -12.33
N LEU A 286 -1.46 -21.23 -11.93
CA LEU A 286 -2.23 -22.12 -12.81
C LEU A 286 -2.89 -21.38 -13.98
N ILE A 287 -3.40 -20.16 -13.76
CA ILE A 287 -3.92 -19.33 -14.85
C ILE A 287 -2.81 -19.00 -15.87
N HIS A 288 -1.62 -18.67 -15.37
CA HIS A 288 -0.46 -18.37 -16.22
C HIS A 288 0.08 -19.59 -16.94
N TRP A 289 0.05 -20.76 -16.29
CA TRP A 289 0.41 -22.04 -16.89
C TRP A 289 -0.39 -22.32 -18.18
N HIS A 290 -1.71 -22.11 -18.16
CA HIS A 290 -2.57 -22.18 -19.35
C HIS A 290 -2.27 -21.10 -20.39
N LYS A 291 -1.77 -19.93 -19.96
CA LYS A 291 -1.37 -18.85 -20.85
C LYS A 291 -0.20 -19.21 -21.74
N PHE A 292 0.81 -19.85 -21.16
CA PHE A 292 2.06 -20.13 -21.85
C PHE A 292 2.19 -21.57 -22.34
N LYS A 293 1.15 -22.39 -22.20
CA LYS A 293 1.09 -23.79 -22.67
C LYS A 293 2.28 -24.62 -22.18
N THR A 294 2.76 -24.35 -20.97
CA THR A 294 3.90 -25.08 -20.39
C THR A 294 3.48 -26.53 -20.11
N SER A 295 4.36 -27.51 -20.32
CA SER A 295 4.04 -28.92 -20.06
C SER A 295 4.40 -29.31 -18.62
N ARG A 296 3.49 -29.15 -17.66
CA ARG A 296 3.60 -29.75 -16.31
C ARG A 296 2.34 -30.55 -16.03
N ASN A 297 2.51 -31.81 -15.64
CA ASN A 297 1.40 -32.62 -15.16
C ASN A 297 1.21 -32.34 -13.67
N ILE A 298 0.05 -31.79 -13.30
CA ILE A 298 -0.33 -31.67 -11.88
C ILE A 298 -0.65 -33.06 -11.35
N SER A 299 -0.03 -33.43 -10.23
CA SER A 299 -0.20 -34.77 -9.63
C SER A 299 -1.63 -34.96 -9.12
N ASP A 300 -2.12 -36.20 -9.11
CA ASP A 300 -3.44 -36.52 -8.55
C ASP A 300 -3.48 -36.31 -7.03
N ALA A 301 -2.34 -36.47 -6.34
CA ALA A 301 -2.19 -36.14 -4.93
C ALA A 301 -2.49 -34.65 -4.66
N MET A 302 -2.06 -33.77 -5.57
CA MET A 302 -2.35 -32.33 -5.45
C MET A 302 -3.85 -32.03 -5.61
N LYS A 303 -4.53 -32.73 -6.53
CA LYS A 303 -5.99 -32.58 -6.68
C LYS A 303 -6.73 -33.09 -5.46
N GLU A 304 -6.27 -34.19 -4.87
CA GLU A 304 -6.85 -34.76 -3.66
C GLU A 304 -6.72 -33.79 -2.48
N ILE A 305 -5.53 -33.24 -2.23
CA ILE A 305 -5.35 -32.28 -1.12
C ILE A 305 -6.17 -31.00 -1.32
N LEU A 306 -6.25 -30.47 -2.55
CA LEU A 306 -7.09 -29.32 -2.84
C LEU A 306 -8.59 -29.62 -2.62
N THR A 307 -9.03 -30.82 -2.97
CA THR A 307 -10.40 -31.27 -2.72
C THR A 307 -10.68 -31.32 -1.22
N ILE A 308 -9.78 -31.92 -0.45
CA ILE A 308 -9.86 -31.97 1.02
C ILE A 308 -9.93 -30.56 1.62
N ILE A 309 -9.06 -29.63 1.20
CA ILE A 309 -9.08 -28.25 1.68
C ILE A 309 -10.40 -27.57 1.29
N SER A 310 -10.87 -27.75 0.05
CA SER A 310 -12.11 -27.14 -0.43
C SER A 310 -13.35 -27.60 0.36
N GLU A 311 -13.38 -28.85 0.81
CA GLU A 311 -14.54 -29.43 1.50
C GLU A 311 -14.47 -29.30 3.02
N ARG A 312 -13.27 -29.24 3.60
CA ARG A 312 -13.07 -29.40 5.05
C ARG A 312 -12.40 -28.22 5.73
N SER A 313 -11.91 -27.22 4.99
CA SER A 313 -11.30 -26.06 5.63
C SER A 313 -12.33 -25.29 6.46
N PRO A 314 -12.01 -24.89 7.69
CA PRO A 314 -12.88 -24.02 8.49
C PRO A 314 -12.89 -22.56 7.99
N SER A 315 -11.96 -22.21 7.09
CA SER A 315 -11.86 -20.88 6.50
C SER A 315 -12.51 -20.86 5.13
N ASP A 316 -13.54 -20.04 4.97
CA ASP A 316 -14.22 -19.83 3.69
C ASP A 316 -13.25 -19.37 2.60
N VAL A 317 -12.29 -18.50 2.94
CA VAL A 317 -11.27 -18.02 1.99
C VAL A 317 -10.42 -19.18 1.49
N ASN A 318 -9.96 -20.06 2.36
CA ASN A 318 -9.17 -21.24 1.97
C ASN A 318 -10.00 -22.20 1.12
N SER A 319 -11.25 -22.46 1.51
CA SER A 319 -12.17 -23.30 0.74
C SER A 319 -12.40 -22.75 -0.67
N ILE A 320 -12.69 -21.45 -0.78
CA ILE A 320 -12.93 -20.77 -2.06
C ILE A 320 -11.68 -20.79 -2.94
N ARG A 321 -10.50 -20.45 -2.39
CA ARG A 321 -9.24 -20.43 -3.15
C ARG A 321 -8.82 -21.83 -3.62
N ALA A 322 -9.03 -22.86 -2.80
CA ALA A 322 -8.78 -24.24 -3.21
C ALA A 322 -9.72 -24.67 -4.35
N ASN A 323 -10.99 -24.26 -4.32
CA ASN A 323 -11.92 -24.47 -5.41
C ASN A 323 -11.49 -23.75 -6.71
N PHE A 324 -10.97 -22.53 -6.61
CA PHE A 324 -10.38 -21.84 -7.78
C PHE A 324 -9.19 -22.63 -8.35
N CYS A 325 -8.28 -23.12 -7.50
CA CYS A 325 -7.17 -23.96 -7.97
C CYS A 325 -7.67 -25.22 -8.71
N LEU A 326 -8.67 -25.92 -8.17
CA LEU A 326 -9.27 -27.08 -8.84
C LEU A 326 -9.87 -26.71 -10.20
N LEU A 327 -10.66 -25.62 -10.26
CA LEU A 327 -11.22 -25.11 -11.52
C LEU A 327 -10.13 -24.83 -12.55
N PHE A 328 -9.03 -24.20 -12.12
CA PHE A 328 -7.92 -23.85 -13.01
C PHE A 328 -7.08 -25.07 -13.41
N ILE A 329 -7.08 -26.16 -12.66
CA ILE A 329 -6.50 -27.44 -13.11
C ILE A 329 -7.39 -28.08 -14.19
N GLU A 330 -8.71 -28.01 -14.01
CA GLU A 330 -9.70 -28.69 -14.87
C GLU A 330 -9.96 -27.96 -16.20
N SER A 331 -9.79 -26.64 -16.26
CA SER A 331 -10.23 -25.80 -17.39
C SER A 331 -9.14 -24.84 -17.87
N SER A 332 -8.88 -24.80 -19.19
CA SER A 332 -7.90 -23.90 -19.82
C SER A 332 -8.50 -22.58 -20.33
N ASP A 333 -9.79 -22.55 -20.64
CA ASP A 333 -10.52 -21.37 -21.15
C ASP A 333 -11.50 -20.85 -20.10
N ILE A 334 -10.95 -20.31 -19.03
CA ILE A 334 -11.73 -19.81 -17.90
C ILE A 334 -12.32 -18.44 -18.24
N THR A 335 -13.65 -18.36 -18.29
CA THR A 335 -14.40 -17.10 -18.35
C THR A 335 -15.26 -16.95 -17.10
N TYR A 336 -15.72 -15.73 -16.84
CA TYR A 336 -16.55 -15.44 -15.68
C TYR A 336 -17.84 -16.29 -15.61
N PRO A 337 -18.63 -16.47 -16.69
CA PRO A 337 -19.81 -17.33 -16.62
C PRO A 337 -19.46 -18.80 -16.35
N ILE A 338 -18.26 -19.26 -16.72
CA ILE A 338 -17.80 -20.62 -16.46
C ILE A 338 -17.49 -20.80 -14.97
N ILE A 339 -16.82 -19.81 -14.34
CA ILE A 339 -16.51 -19.82 -12.91
C ILE A 339 -17.79 -20.00 -12.09
N LEU A 340 -18.77 -19.11 -12.27
CA LEU A 340 -20.01 -19.18 -11.48
C LEU A 340 -20.78 -20.47 -11.71
N LYS A 341 -20.90 -20.92 -12.97
CA LYS A 341 -21.56 -22.19 -13.30
C LYS A 341 -20.84 -23.39 -12.69
N TRP A 342 -19.52 -23.35 -12.57
CA TRP A 342 -18.75 -24.42 -11.97
C TRP A 342 -19.00 -24.50 -10.46
N PHE A 343 -18.98 -23.36 -9.76
CA PHE A 343 -19.29 -23.32 -8.33
C PHE A 343 -20.73 -23.77 -8.04
N GLN A 344 -21.70 -23.31 -8.84
CA GLN A 344 -23.11 -23.73 -8.71
C GLN A 344 -23.33 -25.23 -8.96
N LYS A 345 -22.46 -25.88 -9.74
CA LYS A 345 -22.55 -27.33 -9.99
C LYS A 345 -21.95 -28.15 -8.86
N LYS A 346 -20.99 -27.62 -8.11
CA LYS A 346 -20.34 -28.33 -7.00
C LYS A 346 -21.13 -28.24 -5.68
N SER A 347 -21.95 -27.21 -5.47
CA SER A 347 -22.80 -27.09 -4.29
C SER A 347 -23.95 -26.09 -4.46
N ASN A 348 -24.99 -26.21 -3.64
CA ASN A 348 -25.96 -25.13 -3.42
C ASN A 348 -25.27 -24.01 -2.61
N ILE A 349 -24.66 -23.06 -3.30
CA ILE A 349 -23.99 -21.91 -2.67
C ILE A 349 -25.01 -20.94 -2.05
N THR A 350 -24.75 -20.49 -0.83
CA THR A 350 -25.56 -19.43 -0.18
C THR A 350 -25.29 -18.07 -0.82
N THR A 351 -26.13 -17.07 -0.52
CA THR A 351 -25.93 -15.68 -0.95
C THR A 351 -24.57 -15.13 -0.50
N GLU A 352 -24.20 -15.39 0.75
CA GLU A 352 -22.92 -14.97 1.35
C GLU A 352 -21.72 -15.67 0.70
N GLN A 353 -21.80 -16.98 0.46
CA GLN A 353 -20.75 -17.71 -0.24
C GLN A 353 -20.58 -17.20 -1.67
N ARG A 354 -21.68 -16.91 -2.36
CA ARG A 354 -21.64 -16.31 -3.69
C ARG A 354 -20.95 -14.96 -3.67
N TYR A 355 -21.29 -14.09 -2.73
CA TYR A 355 -20.63 -12.81 -2.53
C TYR A 355 -19.11 -12.97 -2.32
N ASN A 356 -18.70 -13.88 -1.43
CA ASN A 356 -17.28 -14.14 -1.16
C ASN A 356 -16.54 -14.69 -2.38
N ILE A 357 -17.17 -15.56 -3.17
CA ILE A 357 -16.60 -16.05 -4.44
C ILE A 357 -16.36 -14.90 -5.41
N LEU A 358 -17.34 -14.00 -5.56
CA LEU A 358 -17.25 -12.82 -6.44
C LEU A 358 -16.10 -11.90 -6.03
N LEU A 359 -15.95 -11.63 -4.73
CA LEU A 359 -14.84 -10.82 -4.24
C LEU A 359 -13.49 -11.49 -4.43
N GLN A 360 -13.34 -12.75 -4.04
CA GLN A 360 -12.07 -13.48 -4.20
C GLN A 360 -11.68 -13.61 -5.68
N GLN A 361 -12.65 -13.68 -6.58
CA GLN A 361 -12.39 -13.70 -8.01
C GLN A 361 -11.55 -12.51 -8.48
N THR A 362 -11.74 -11.30 -7.91
CA THR A 362 -10.97 -10.08 -8.24
C THR A 362 -9.46 -10.20 -8.02
N LEU A 363 -9.02 -11.19 -7.24
CA LEU A 363 -7.61 -11.43 -6.95
C LEU A 363 -6.88 -12.17 -8.08
N TYR A 364 -7.62 -12.76 -9.02
CA TYR A 364 -7.09 -13.58 -10.10
C TYR A 364 -6.98 -12.81 -11.43
N ASN A 365 -5.86 -12.97 -12.15
CA ASN A 365 -5.65 -12.32 -13.46
C ASN A 365 -6.21 -13.16 -14.63
N LEU A 366 -7.53 -13.18 -14.80
CA LEU A 366 -8.18 -13.95 -15.86
C LEU A 366 -7.89 -13.33 -17.25
N LYS A 367 -7.44 -14.18 -18.19
CA LYS A 367 -7.13 -13.79 -19.58
C LYS A 367 -8.30 -13.00 -20.22
N TYR A 368 -7.96 -11.93 -20.93
CA TYR A 368 -8.83 -11.09 -21.78
C TYR A 368 -9.75 -10.08 -21.10
N SER A 369 -9.76 -9.98 -19.76
CA SER A 369 -10.47 -8.88 -19.10
C SER A 369 -9.56 -7.66 -18.94
N THR A 370 -9.96 -6.52 -19.50
CA THR A 370 -9.50 -5.25 -18.93
C THR A 370 -10.07 -5.15 -17.52
N ARG A 371 -9.42 -4.40 -16.62
CA ARG A 371 -9.95 -4.18 -15.26
C ARG A 371 -11.42 -3.73 -15.27
N SER A 372 -11.85 -3.01 -16.31
CA SER A 372 -13.25 -2.64 -16.53
C SER A 372 -14.16 -3.85 -16.72
N THR A 373 -13.88 -4.75 -17.67
CA THR A 373 -14.75 -5.91 -17.99
C THR A 373 -14.96 -6.84 -16.80
N MET A 374 -13.93 -7.07 -15.99
CA MET A 374 -14.05 -7.88 -14.77
C MET A 374 -14.95 -7.22 -13.73
N THR A 375 -14.84 -5.90 -13.59
CA THR A 375 -15.62 -5.10 -12.64
C THR A 375 -17.08 -5.06 -13.07
N ASP A 376 -17.34 -4.86 -14.38
CA ASP A 376 -18.68 -4.85 -14.98
C ASP A 376 -19.44 -6.16 -14.70
N GLU A 377 -18.79 -7.32 -14.88
CA GLU A 377 -19.43 -8.63 -14.70
C GLU A 377 -19.71 -8.98 -13.23
N ILE A 378 -18.83 -8.59 -12.31
CA ILE A 378 -19.07 -8.70 -10.87
C ILE A 378 -20.27 -7.83 -10.48
N ILE A 379 -20.36 -6.63 -11.05
CA ILE A 379 -21.44 -5.69 -10.77
C ILE A 379 -22.77 -6.19 -11.31
N ASP A 380 -22.81 -6.69 -12.54
CA ASP A 380 -23.98 -7.36 -13.08
C ASP A 380 -24.48 -8.43 -12.11
N ASN A 381 -23.57 -9.18 -11.48
CA ASN A 381 -23.96 -10.20 -10.51
C ASN A 381 -24.42 -9.64 -9.17
N LEU A 382 -23.77 -8.62 -8.63
CA LEU A 382 -24.20 -7.95 -7.41
C LEU A 382 -25.58 -7.30 -7.60
N GLN A 383 -25.82 -6.67 -8.75
CA GLN A 383 -27.07 -5.96 -9.07
C GLN A 383 -28.21 -6.90 -9.45
N THR A 384 -27.94 -7.98 -10.20
CA THR A 384 -28.99 -8.89 -10.69
C THR A 384 -29.53 -9.82 -9.59
N HIS A 385 -28.77 -10.04 -8.51
CA HIS A 385 -29.07 -11.16 -7.59
C HIS A 385 -29.57 -10.78 -6.19
N SER A 386 -29.50 -9.53 -5.73
CA SER A 386 -30.33 -8.96 -4.64
C SER A 386 -29.75 -7.67 -4.05
N THR A 387 -30.63 -6.84 -3.46
CA THR A 387 -30.27 -5.73 -2.56
C THR A 387 -29.36 -6.16 -1.40
N GLU A 388 -29.53 -7.39 -0.90
CA GLU A 388 -28.74 -7.95 0.20
C GLU A 388 -27.23 -8.03 -0.13
N LEU A 389 -26.87 -8.33 -1.39
CA LEU A 389 -25.47 -8.36 -1.83
C LEU A 389 -24.81 -6.97 -1.83
N ILE A 390 -25.58 -5.94 -2.19
CA ILE A 390 -25.09 -4.55 -2.16
C ILE A 390 -24.90 -4.09 -0.71
N ASP A 391 -25.81 -4.47 0.19
CA ASP A 391 -25.68 -4.16 1.62
C ASP A 391 -24.44 -4.83 2.24
N LEU A 392 -24.16 -6.10 1.91
CA LEU A 392 -22.92 -6.78 2.32
C LEU A 392 -21.67 -6.07 1.78
N PHE A 393 -21.66 -5.73 0.49
CA PHE A 393 -20.56 -5.00 -0.14
C PHE A 393 -20.27 -3.68 0.55
N VAL A 394 -21.31 -2.91 0.88
CA VAL A 394 -21.17 -1.60 1.53
C VAL A 394 -20.55 -1.73 2.93
N ILE A 395 -20.89 -2.78 3.67
CA ILE A 395 -20.31 -3.05 4.99
C ILE A 395 -18.81 -3.39 4.85
N ASP A 396 -18.45 -4.28 3.93
CA ASP A 396 -17.05 -4.66 3.74
C ASP A 396 -16.21 -3.52 3.16
N LEU A 397 -16.76 -2.73 2.24
CA LEU A 397 -16.11 -1.53 1.72
C LEU A 397 -15.83 -0.55 2.87
N TYR A 398 -16.79 -0.32 3.77
CA TYR A 398 -16.56 0.55 4.93
C TYR A 398 -15.47 -0.02 5.84
N ASN A 399 -15.49 -1.32 6.13
CA ASN A 399 -14.45 -1.96 6.94
C ASN A 399 -13.07 -1.86 6.28
N TYR A 400 -12.99 -1.99 4.96
CA TYR A 400 -11.78 -1.80 4.18
C TYR A 400 -11.26 -0.35 4.30
N LEU A 401 -12.14 0.64 4.18
CA LEU A 401 -11.77 2.06 4.31
C LEU A 401 -11.37 2.42 5.74
N TYR A 402 -12.12 1.95 6.74
CA TYR A 402 -11.92 2.25 8.15
C TYR A 402 -10.65 1.61 8.71
N ASN A 403 -10.41 0.34 8.35
CA ASN A 403 -9.22 -0.38 8.80
C ASN A 403 -8.00 -0.08 7.93
N ILE A 404 -8.01 0.92 7.05
CA ILE A 404 -6.89 1.14 6.13
C ILE A 404 -5.55 1.44 6.84
N ASP A 405 -5.61 1.88 8.10
CA ASP A 405 -4.46 2.03 9.01
C ASP A 405 -4.00 0.72 9.67
N GLU A 406 -4.92 -0.24 9.82
CA GLU A 406 -4.70 -1.59 10.37
C GLU A 406 -4.54 -2.65 9.28
N ILE A 407 -4.81 -2.30 8.00
CA ILE A 407 -4.43 -3.07 6.83
C ILE A 407 -2.91 -2.99 6.81
N ASP A 408 -2.34 -3.91 7.57
CA ASP A 408 -0.93 -4.12 7.75
C ASP A 408 -0.26 -3.94 6.39
N TYR A 409 0.85 -3.23 6.32
CA TYR A 409 1.60 -3.18 5.06
C TYR A 409 2.04 -4.60 4.65
N LEU A 410 1.97 -5.57 5.57
CA LEU A 410 2.16 -7.02 5.39
C LEU A 410 0.87 -7.80 5.06
N SER A 411 -0.26 -7.11 4.88
CA SER A 411 -1.59 -7.70 4.67
C SER A 411 -1.71 -8.38 3.31
N ASP A 412 -2.75 -9.22 3.19
CA ASP A 412 -3.07 -9.88 1.94
C ASP A 412 -3.48 -8.87 0.88
N ARG A 413 -3.28 -9.28 -0.37
CA ARG A 413 -3.86 -8.54 -1.48
C ARG A 413 -5.37 -8.48 -1.32
N THR A 414 -5.90 -7.25 -1.25
CA THR A 414 -7.32 -7.01 -1.04
C THR A 414 -8.11 -7.09 -2.36
N PRO A 415 -9.39 -7.49 -2.30
CA PRO A 415 -10.31 -7.35 -3.41
C PRO A 415 -10.38 -5.91 -3.94
N MET A 416 -10.84 -5.74 -5.18
CA MET A 416 -10.93 -4.43 -5.85
C MET A 416 -12.10 -3.56 -5.34
N TYR A 417 -12.20 -3.33 -4.02
CA TYR A 417 -13.29 -2.62 -3.37
C TYR A 417 -13.55 -1.23 -3.96
N ILE A 418 -12.52 -0.40 -4.13
CA ILE A 418 -12.66 0.96 -4.68
C ILE A 418 -13.15 0.94 -6.13
N GLY A 419 -12.61 0.02 -6.95
CA GLY A 419 -13.02 -0.13 -8.35
C GLY A 419 -14.46 -0.59 -8.49
N ILE A 420 -14.87 -1.59 -7.70
CA ILE A 420 -16.26 -2.07 -7.65
C ILE A 420 -17.19 -0.95 -7.18
N ALA A 421 -16.81 -0.22 -6.13
CA ALA A 421 -17.63 0.88 -5.60
C ALA A 421 -17.87 1.98 -6.64
N ALA A 422 -16.82 2.38 -7.36
CA ALA A 422 -16.90 3.42 -8.39
C ALA A 422 -17.90 3.05 -9.50
N GLU A 423 -17.85 1.80 -9.94
CA GLU A 423 -18.70 1.32 -11.03
C GLU A 423 -20.13 0.97 -10.56
N ILE A 424 -20.33 0.59 -9.29
CA ILE A 424 -21.68 0.53 -8.69
C ILE A 424 -22.27 1.94 -8.60
N SER A 425 -21.47 2.93 -8.19
CA SER A 425 -21.91 4.32 -8.07
C SER A 425 -22.32 4.92 -9.43
N SER A 426 -21.55 4.63 -10.49
CA SER A 426 -21.85 5.07 -11.86
C SER A 426 -23.13 4.44 -12.42
N SER A 427 -23.29 3.13 -12.25
CA SER A 427 -24.39 2.35 -12.85
C SER A 427 -25.69 2.40 -12.05
N ASN A 428 -25.62 2.43 -10.71
CA ASN A 428 -26.78 2.47 -9.82
C ASN A 428 -26.50 3.23 -8.50
N GLY A 429 -26.03 4.47 -8.62
CA GLY A 429 -25.70 5.32 -7.47
C GLY A 429 -26.86 5.60 -6.50
N ASN A 430 -28.11 5.44 -6.93
CA ASN A 430 -29.26 5.55 -6.01
C ASN A 430 -29.31 4.37 -5.03
N GLU A 431 -29.25 3.13 -5.52
CA GLU A 431 -29.29 1.96 -4.64
C GLU A 431 -28.05 1.91 -3.74
N PHE A 432 -26.88 2.28 -4.27
CA PHE A 432 -25.65 2.36 -3.49
C PHE A 432 -25.75 3.35 -2.32
N ARG A 433 -26.26 4.56 -2.57
CA ARG A 433 -26.50 5.57 -1.51
C ARG A 433 -27.57 5.10 -0.53
N VAL A 434 -28.62 4.43 -0.99
CA VAL A 434 -29.64 3.85 -0.12
C VAL A 434 -29.04 2.79 0.79
N ALA A 435 -28.21 1.88 0.26
CA ALA A 435 -27.50 0.86 1.03
C ALA A 435 -26.60 1.47 2.11
N ILE A 436 -25.84 2.51 1.77
CA ILE A 436 -25.01 3.27 2.74
C ILE A 436 -25.87 3.93 3.82
N ARG A 437 -27.05 4.45 3.49
CA ARG A 437 -27.96 5.06 4.46
C ARG A 437 -28.69 4.03 5.32
N ARG A 438 -28.90 2.82 4.81
CA ARG A 438 -29.44 1.68 5.58
C ARG A 438 -28.41 1.13 6.57
N SER A 439 -27.12 1.29 6.31
CA SER A 439 -26.05 0.79 7.17
C SER A 439 -26.02 1.52 8.53
N LEU A 440 -25.42 0.86 9.54
CA LEU A 440 -25.28 1.43 10.88
C LEU A 440 -24.31 2.62 10.96
N PHE A 441 -23.38 2.74 10.01
CA PHE A 441 -22.40 3.83 10.00
C PHE A 441 -22.92 5.08 9.28
N GLY A 442 -23.78 4.91 8.28
CA GLY A 442 -24.40 6.01 7.53
C GLY A 442 -23.43 6.82 6.66
N GLU A 443 -24.00 7.77 5.92
CA GLU A 443 -23.30 8.54 4.89
C GLU A 443 -22.13 9.39 5.43
N ILE A 444 -22.31 10.04 6.59
CA ILE A 444 -21.31 10.95 7.17
C ILE A 444 -20.01 10.21 7.50
N LYS A 445 -20.10 9.06 8.18
CA LYS A 445 -18.92 8.27 8.54
C LYS A 445 -18.26 7.70 7.29
N PHE A 446 -19.04 7.22 6.34
CA PHE A 446 -18.51 6.70 5.08
C PHE A 446 -17.69 7.74 4.31
N LYS A 447 -18.22 8.97 4.15
CA LYS A 447 -17.50 10.08 3.50
C LYS A 447 -16.20 10.42 4.22
N ARG A 448 -16.20 10.43 5.55
CA ARG A 448 -15.00 10.69 6.35
C ARG A 448 -13.89 9.65 6.07
N GLU A 449 -14.24 8.37 5.98
CA GLU A 449 -13.26 7.33 5.66
C GLU A 449 -12.77 7.41 4.20
N LEU A 450 -13.62 7.81 3.25
CA LEU A 450 -13.17 8.10 1.88
C LEU A 450 -12.14 9.24 1.83
N TYR A 451 -12.36 10.31 2.58
CA TYR A 451 -11.43 11.43 2.69
C TYR A 451 -10.07 10.98 3.26
N PHE A 452 -10.07 10.24 4.37
CA PHE A 452 -8.82 9.74 4.96
C PHE A 452 -8.11 8.73 4.04
N CYS A 453 -8.86 7.87 3.38
CA CYS A 453 -8.33 6.94 2.38
C CYS A 453 -7.66 7.70 1.23
N CYS A 454 -8.28 8.78 0.73
CA CYS A 454 -7.73 9.59 -0.35
C CYS A 454 -6.40 10.25 0.02
N LYS A 455 -6.28 10.78 1.25
CA LYS A 455 -5.01 11.36 1.74
C LYS A 455 -3.88 10.33 1.85
N LYS A 456 -4.20 9.04 1.97
CA LYS A 456 -3.22 7.96 2.16
C LYS A 456 -2.84 7.24 0.87
N HIS A 457 -3.79 7.12 -0.06
CA HIS A 457 -3.63 6.37 -1.31
C HIS A 457 -3.71 7.31 -2.52
N PRO A 458 -2.63 8.07 -2.80
CA PRO A 458 -2.61 9.04 -3.90
C PRO A 458 -2.89 8.41 -5.27
N HIS A 459 -2.59 7.12 -5.44
CA HIS A 459 -2.83 6.38 -6.68
C HIS A 459 -4.31 6.12 -6.99
N ASP A 460 -5.17 6.13 -5.97
CA ASP A 460 -6.62 5.92 -6.11
C ASP A 460 -7.41 7.23 -5.90
N SER A 461 -6.71 8.36 -5.70
CA SER A 461 -7.27 9.67 -5.35
C SER A 461 -8.39 10.11 -6.30
N GLU A 462 -8.21 9.96 -7.62
CA GLU A 462 -9.23 10.32 -8.62
C GLU A 462 -10.55 9.56 -8.40
N THR A 463 -10.46 8.24 -8.20
CA THR A 463 -11.64 7.38 -7.99
C THR A 463 -12.32 7.68 -6.66
N LEU A 464 -11.52 7.94 -5.61
CA LEU A 464 -12.02 8.27 -4.27
C LEU A 464 -12.71 9.64 -4.25
N ILE A 465 -12.17 10.63 -4.96
CA ILE A 465 -12.79 11.95 -5.13
C ILE A 465 -14.10 11.84 -5.88
N GLN A 466 -14.15 11.03 -6.96
CA GLN A 466 -15.39 10.80 -7.70
C GLN A 466 -16.47 10.17 -6.81
N LEU A 467 -16.13 9.11 -6.07
CA LEU A 467 -17.03 8.47 -5.12
C LEU A 467 -17.53 9.44 -4.05
N TYR A 468 -16.65 10.30 -3.52
CA TYR A 468 -17.04 11.31 -2.54
C TYR A 468 -18.02 12.34 -3.13
N ALA A 469 -17.76 12.79 -4.36
CA ALA A 469 -18.57 13.78 -5.06
C ALA A 469 -19.99 13.27 -5.39
N ASP A 470 -20.16 11.96 -5.60
CA ASP A 470 -21.46 11.35 -5.90
C ASP A 470 -22.49 11.51 -4.77
N PHE A 471 -22.08 11.84 -3.55
CA PHE A 471 -23.01 12.14 -2.45
C PHE A 471 -23.60 13.55 -2.50
N GLY A 472 -23.13 14.42 -3.41
CA GLY A 472 -23.84 15.66 -3.77
C GLY A 472 -23.76 16.81 -2.77
N THR A 473 -22.79 16.79 -1.85
CA THR A 473 -22.51 17.92 -0.94
C THR A 473 -21.06 18.33 -1.08
N LEU A 474 -20.82 19.58 -1.49
CA LEU A 474 -19.47 20.16 -1.55
C LEU A 474 -19.05 20.53 -0.11
N THR A 475 -18.02 19.85 0.39
CA THR A 475 -17.49 20.01 1.75
C THR A 475 -16.06 20.52 1.68
N ILE A 476 -15.55 21.07 2.79
CA ILE A 476 -14.13 21.44 2.92
C ILE A 476 -13.23 20.23 2.64
N ASP A 477 -13.60 19.04 3.14
CA ASP A 477 -12.91 17.78 2.84
C ASP A 477 -12.70 17.55 1.33
N LEU A 478 -13.74 17.81 0.51
CA LEU A 478 -13.66 17.64 -0.94
C LEU A 478 -12.73 18.68 -1.58
N VAL A 479 -12.77 19.93 -1.11
CA VAL A 479 -11.85 21.00 -1.54
C VAL A 479 -10.41 20.59 -1.25
N GLU A 480 -10.13 20.15 -0.01
CA GLU A 480 -8.81 19.69 0.40
C GLU A 480 -8.31 18.51 -0.45
N MET A 481 -9.16 17.51 -0.71
CA MET A 481 -8.80 16.38 -1.58
C MET A 481 -8.44 16.85 -3.01
N CYS A 482 -9.19 17.80 -3.56
CA CYS A 482 -8.91 18.37 -4.88
C CYS A 482 -7.63 19.23 -4.90
N GLU A 483 -7.37 20.00 -3.85
CA GLU A 483 -6.17 20.83 -3.68
C GLU A 483 -4.89 20.01 -3.62
N GLU A 484 -4.92 18.90 -2.88
CA GLU A 484 -3.75 18.07 -2.59
C GLU A 484 -3.26 17.33 -3.83
N TYR A 485 -4.20 16.80 -4.63
CA TYR A 485 -3.88 15.96 -5.80
C TYR A 485 -3.94 16.69 -7.14
N ALA A 486 -4.14 18.01 -7.14
CA ALA A 486 -4.02 18.90 -8.30
C ALA A 486 -4.70 18.36 -9.58
N LEU A 487 -5.92 17.84 -9.43
CA LEU A 487 -6.66 17.20 -10.51
C LEU A 487 -7.29 18.21 -11.49
N ASN A 488 -6.47 19.03 -12.15
CA ASN A 488 -6.94 19.87 -13.27
C ASN A 488 -7.49 19.01 -14.44
N SER A 489 -7.09 17.74 -14.55
CA SER A 489 -7.60 16.79 -15.55
C SER A 489 -9.02 16.28 -15.25
N VAL A 490 -9.46 16.34 -14.00
CA VAL A 490 -10.79 15.85 -13.57
C VAL A 490 -11.89 16.87 -13.90
N PHE A 491 -11.52 18.15 -14.07
CA PHE A 491 -12.47 19.22 -14.41
C PHE A 491 -12.47 19.59 -15.90
N PHE A 492 -11.35 19.43 -16.61
CA PHE A 492 -11.23 19.81 -18.04
C PHE A 492 -11.27 18.63 -19.03
N GLY A 493 -11.26 17.38 -18.53
CA GLY A 493 -11.43 16.17 -19.34
C GLY A 493 -12.90 15.90 -19.66
N VAL A 494 -13.32 16.36 -20.84
CA VAL A 494 -14.61 16.05 -21.48
C VAL A 494 -14.94 14.54 -21.37
N GLU A 495 -16.14 14.24 -20.87
CA GLU A 495 -16.86 12.95 -20.70
C GLU A 495 -16.79 12.16 -19.37
N LYS A 496 -15.82 12.36 -18.45
CA LYS A 496 -15.77 11.59 -17.18
C LYS A 496 -15.25 12.36 -15.94
N GLY A 497 -15.59 13.64 -15.80
CA GLY A 497 -15.40 14.36 -14.53
C GLY A 497 -16.44 13.94 -13.46
N PRO A 498 -16.21 14.20 -12.16
CA PRO A 498 -17.20 14.05 -11.11
C PRO A 498 -18.43 14.84 -11.54
N ASN A 499 -19.57 14.16 -11.58
CA ASN A 499 -20.81 14.73 -12.08
C ASN A 499 -21.35 15.72 -11.04
N LEU A 500 -20.80 16.93 -11.01
CA LEU A 500 -21.17 18.02 -10.10
C LEU A 500 -22.63 18.46 -10.26
N ASN A 501 -23.34 17.97 -11.28
CA ASN A 501 -24.80 18.13 -11.40
C ASN A 501 -25.56 17.60 -10.17
N ASN A 502 -24.92 16.78 -9.33
CA ASN A 502 -25.49 16.27 -8.08
C ASN A 502 -25.23 17.15 -6.85
N VAL A 503 -24.39 18.19 -6.94
CA VAL A 503 -24.11 19.10 -5.82
C VAL A 503 -25.28 20.06 -5.63
N LYS A 504 -26.08 19.84 -4.58
CA LYS A 504 -27.36 20.56 -4.40
C LYS A 504 -27.33 21.65 -3.33
N GLU A 505 -26.41 21.57 -2.37
CA GLU A 505 -26.31 22.50 -1.24
C GLU A 505 -24.86 22.86 -0.97
N CYS A 506 -24.56 24.16 -0.87
CA CYS A 506 -23.20 24.63 -0.62
C CYS A 506 -23.18 26.00 0.05
N ASP A 507 -22.23 26.19 0.96
CA ASP A 507 -21.92 27.48 1.55
C ASP A 507 -21.03 28.27 0.59
N ARG A 508 -21.31 29.57 0.41
CA ARG A 508 -20.67 30.39 -0.64
C ARG A 508 -19.15 30.47 -0.48
N SER A 509 -18.66 30.37 0.75
CA SER A 509 -17.23 30.36 1.09
C SER A 509 -16.48 29.14 0.52
N VAL A 510 -17.12 27.97 0.49
CA VAL A 510 -16.49 26.72 -0.01
C VAL A 510 -16.41 26.75 -1.54
N ILE A 511 -17.39 27.37 -2.19
CA ILE A 511 -17.35 27.64 -3.64
C ILE A 511 -16.19 28.60 -3.97
N ASP A 512 -16.06 29.70 -3.22
CA ASP A 512 -15.01 30.69 -3.44
C ASP A 512 -13.61 30.10 -3.19
N GLU A 513 -13.45 29.23 -2.19
CA GLU A 513 -12.20 28.47 -1.98
C GLU A 513 -11.91 27.52 -3.14
N LEU A 514 -12.89 26.71 -3.57
CA LEU A 514 -12.73 25.81 -4.72
C LEU A 514 -12.33 26.57 -6.00
N PHE A 515 -12.92 27.73 -6.27
CA PHE A 515 -12.52 28.58 -7.41
C PHE A 515 -11.12 29.17 -7.23
N GLN A 516 -10.70 29.55 -6.02
CA GLN A 516 -9.33 29.98 -5.77
C GLN A 516 -8.32 28.85 -6.01
N VAL A 517 -8.69 27.60 -5.71
CA VAL A 517 -7.86 26.43 -6.03
C VAL A 517 -7.70 26.27 -7.53
N PHE A 518 -8.77 26.50 -8.30
CA PHE A 518 -8.72 26.48 -9.76
C PHE A 518 -7.94 27.67 -10.35
N ASP A 519 -8.07 28.86 -9.77
CA ASP A 519 -7.44 30.09 -10.26
C ASP A 519 -5.97 30.24 -9.80
N SER A 520 -5.53 29.51 -8.77
CA SER A 520 -4.17 29.61 -8.19
C SER A 520 -3.08 28.88 -8.98
N LYS A 521 -3.37 28.43 -10.22
CA LYS A 521 -2.38 27.86 -11.14
C LYS A 521 -2.49 28.41 -12.56
#